data_AF-A0A7C4G8R8-F1
#
_entry.id   AF-A0A7C4G8R8-F1
#
_cell.length_a   1.000
_cell.length_b   1.000
_cell.length_c   1.000
_cell.angle_alpha   90.00
_cell.angle_beta   90.00
_cell.angle_gamma   90.00
#
_symmetry.space_group_name_H-M   'P 1'
#
loop_
_entity.id
_entity.type
_entity.pdbx_description
1 polymer ?
#
loop_
_entity_poly.entity_id
_entity_poly.type
_entity_poly.pdbx_seq_one_letter_code
_entity_poly.pdbx_strand_id
1 'polypeptide(L)' 'MAKSIKTVRKMIQYASEIKRKSFSIDNLTVGVKCALTDTTSGIAANPAVGVAVDMLIDMGATVILGEPIEAIGAEKV' A
#
# COMPACT_ATOMS: atom_id res chain seq x y z
N MET A 1 0.62 -24.29 23.74
CA MET A 1 1.80 -24.01 22.89
C MET A 1 1.98 -25.00 21.74
N ALA A 2 2.16 -26.31 21.99
CA ALA A 2 2.47 -27.30 20.93
C ALA A 2 1.44 -27.37 19.78
N LYS A 3 0.13 -27.35 20.10
CA LYS A 3 -0.95 -27.33 19.10
C LYS A 3 -0.88 -26.09 18.19
N SER A 4 -0.66 -24.91 18.76
CA SER A 4 -0.54 -23.64 18.02
C SER A 4 0.65 -23.63 17.09
N ILE A 5 1.82 -24.10 17.56
CA ILE A 5 3.03 -24.22 16.72
C ILE A 5 2.78 -25.15 15.53
N LYS A 6 2.12 -26.30 15.77
CA LYS A 6 1.77 -27.24 14.70
C LYS A 6 0.82 -26.61 13.67
N THR A 7 -0.16 -25.82 14.10
CA THR A 7 -1.07 -25.09 13.20
C THR A 7 -0.34 -24.05 12.36
N VAL A 8 0.48 -23.19 12.99
CA VAL A 8 1.23 -22.14 12.27
C VAL A 8 2.19 -22.76 11.25
N ARG A 9 2.87 -23.87 11.58
CA ARG A 9 3.73 -24.59 10.62
C ARG A 9 2.98 -25.05 9.37
N LYS A 10 1.74 -25.53 9.52
CA LYS A 10 0.90 -25.90 8.37
C LYS A 10 0.50 -24.70 7.52
N MET A 11 0.19 -23.56 8.15
CA MET A 11 -0.14 -22.33 7.43
C MET A 11 1.06 -21.80 6.64
N ILE A 12 2.26 -21.86 7.21
CA ILE A 12 3.51 -21.51 6.53
C ILE A 12 3.75 -22.42 5.33
N GLN A 13 3.59 -23.74 5.49
CA GLN A 13 3.76 -24.69 4.40
C GLN A 13 2.76 -24.42 3.26
N TYR A 14 1.49 -24.22 3.60
CA TYR A 14 0.47 -23.89 2.61
C TYR A 14 0.81 -22.58 1.86
N ALA A 15 1.20 -21.53 2.59
CA ALA A 15 1.55 -20.25 1.99
C ALA A 15 2.78 -20.31 1.06
N SER A 16 3.77 -21.17 1.37
CA SER A 16 4.98 -21.31 0.55
C SER A 16 4.75 -22.02 -0.79
N GLU A 17 3.65 -22.78 -0.89
CA GLU A 17 3.25 -23.49 -2.11
C GLU A 17 2.46 -22.60 -3.08
N ILE A 18 1.93 -21.46 -2.63
CA ILE A 18 1.18 -20.51 -3.47
C ILE A 18 2.12 -19.90 -4.53
N LYS A 19 1.75 -20.04 -5.81
CA LYS A 19 2.47 -19.43 -6.93
C LYS A 19 1.81 -18.12 -7.36
N ARG A 20 2.64 -17.13 -7.69
CA ARG A 20 2.18 -15.87 -8.29
C ARG A 20 1.46 -16.15 -9.61
N LYS A 21 0.43 -15.37 -9.90
CA LYS A 21 -0.32 -15.39 -11.16
C LYS A 21 -0.52 -13.97 -11.64
N SER A 22 -0.65 -13.80 -12.94
CA SER A 22 -1.10 -12.53 -13.51
C SER A 22 -2.50 -12.21 -12.98
N PHE A 23 -2.75 -10.94 -12.72
CA PHE A 23 -4.06 -10.42 -12.31
C PHE A 23 -4.27 -9.07 -13.00
N SER A 24 -5.54 -8.67 -13.12
CA SER A 24 -5.87 -7.36 -13.69
C SER A 24 -5.69 -6.28 -12.63
N ILE A 25 -5.21 -5.11 -13.06
CA ILE A 25 -4.78 -4.01 -12.18
C ILE A 25 -5.91 -3.47 -11.28
N ASP A 26 -7.16 -3.62 -11.67
CA ASP A 26 -8.34 -3.29 -10.85
C ASP A 26 -8.43 -4.09 -9.54
N ASN A 27 -7.70 -5.21 -9.42
CA ASN A 27 -7.59 -5.98 -8.18
C ASN A 27 -6.42 -5.52 -7.30
N LEU A 28 -5.69 -4.47 -7.68
CA LEU A 28 -4.60 -3.91 -6.90
C LEU A 28 -5.13 -2.89 -5.89
N THR A 29 -4.71 -3.03 -4.64
CA THR A 29 -4.87 -1.99 -3.61
C THR A 29 -3.50 -1.53 -3.13
N VAL A 30 -3.26 -0.22 -3.14
CA VAL A 30 -2.01 0.41 -2.72
C VAL A 30 -2.25 1.34 -1.53
N GLY A 31 -1.55 1.09 -0.43
CA GLY A 31 -1.48 2.02 0.70
C GLY A 31 -0.32 3.01 0.51
N VAL A 32 -0.60 4.30 0.65
CA VAL A 32 0.39 5.37 0.56
C VAL A 32 0.61 5.97 1.95
N LYS A 33 1.89 6.14 2.28
CA LYS A 33 2.38 6.64 3.56
C LYS A 33 3.69 7.39 3.33
N CYS A 34 3.84 8.51 4.01
CA CYS A 34 5.08 9.23 4.17
C CYS A 34 6.00 8.46 5.13
N ALA A 35 7.30 8.46 4.84
CA ALA A 35 8.30 7.84 5.71
C ALA A 35 8.86 8.85 6.72
N LEU A 36 9.46 9.93 6.22
CA LEU A 36 9.98 11.05 6.98
C LEU A 36 9.56 12.35 6.30
N THR A 37 9.18 13.33 7.12
CA THR A 37 8.87 14.67 6.63
C THR A 37 10.14 15.48 6.51
N ASP A 38 10.46 15.89 5.29
CA ASP A 38 11.48 16.88 4.99
C ASP A 38 11.02 17.78 3.83
N THR A 39 11.80 18.81 3.54
CA THR A 39 11.48 19.79 2.49
C THR A 39 11.36 19.16 1.09
N THR A 40 12.12 18.09 0.83
CA THR A 40 12.10 17.40 -0.46
C THR A 40 10.87 16.52 -0.63
N SER A 41 10.26 16.04 0.46
CA SER A 41 9.01 15.27 0.43
C SER A 41 7.90 16.05 -0.27
N GLY A 42 7.67 17.30 0.12
CA GLY A 42 6.61 18.14 -0.47
C GLY A 42 6.89 18.67 -1.88
N ILE A 43 8.16 18.72 -2.30
CA ILE A 43 8.58 19.31 -3.58
C ILE A 43 8.82 18.26 -4.67
N ALA A 44 9.23 17.05 -4.28
CA ALA A 44 9.63 16.00 -5.22
C ALA A 44 8.90 14.69 -4.98
N ALA A 45 9.05 14.07 -3.81
CA ALA A 45 8.57 12.71 -3.58
C ALA A 45 7.04 12.61 -3.61
N ASN A 46 6.34 13.46 -2.86
CA ASN A 46 4.89 13.44 -2.77
C ASN A 46 4.22 13.79 -4.11
N PRO A 47 4.68 14.81 -4.87
CA PRO A 47 4.17 15.04 -6.23
C PRO A 47 4.39 13.85 -7.18
N ALA A 48 5.56 13.22 -7.15
CA ALA A 48 5.83 12.04 -7.99
C ALA A 48 4.94 10.84 -7.62
N VAL A 49 4.71 10.62 -6.31
CA VAL A 49 3.76 9.62 -5.83
C VAL A 49 2.33 9.97 -6.24
N GLY A 50 1.93 11.25 -6.19
CA GLY A 50 0.62 11.71 -6.65
C GLY A 50 0.36 11.34 -8.10
N VAL A 51 1.30 11.61 -9.00
CA VAL A 51 1.18 11.21 -10.42
C VAL A 51 1.05 9.69 -10.57
N ALA A 52 1.83 8.90 -9.82
CA ALA A 52 1.74 7.45 -9.86
C ALA A 52 0.38 6.95 -9.32
N VAL A 53 -0.17 7.60 -8.29
CA VAL A 53 -1.48 7.29 -7.72
C VAL A 53 -2.59 7.57 -8.73
N ASP A 54 -2.55 8.73 -9.40
CA ASP A 54 -3.52 9.07 -10.45
C ASP A 54 -3.51 8.03 -11.57
N MET A 55 -2.33 7.64 -12.05
CA MET A 55 -2.20 6.57 -13.06
C MET A 55 -2.80 5.24 -12.60
N LEU A 56 -2.59 4.87 -11.34
CA LEU A 56 -3.15 3.63 -10.78
C LEU A 56 -4.68 3.69 -10.69
N ILE A 57 -5.22 4.83 -10.27
CA ILE A 57 -6.67 5.06 -10.19
C ILE A 57 -7.29 5.02 -11.59
N ASP A 58 -6.68 5.67 -12.58
CA ASP A 58 -7.12 5.67 -13.97
C ASP A 58 -7.14 4.25 -14.58
N MET A 59 -6.23 3.39 -14.12
CA MET A 59 -6.18 1.99 -14.50
C MET A 59 -7.24 1.12 -13.78
N GLY A 60 -7.92 1.65 -12.77
CA GLY A 60 -8.97 0.98 -11.99
C GLY A 60 -8.52 0.42 -10.65
N ALA A 61 -7.27 0.65 -10.24
CA ALA A 61 -6.78 0.23 -8.93
C ALA A 61 -7.40 1.05 -7.78
N THR A 62 -7.30 0.54 -6.56
CA THR A 62 -7.67 1.28 -5.34
C THR A 62 -6.44 1.83 -4.66
N VAL A 63 -6.45 3.11 -4.29
CA VAL A 63 -5.38 3.74 -3.50
C VAL A 63 -5.94 4.27 -2.18
N ILE A 64 -5.20 4.07 -1.09
CA ILE A 64 -5.57 4.49 0.27
C ILE A 64 -4.45 5.35 0.85
N LEU A 65 -4.77 6.59 1.24
CA LEU A 65 -3.87 7.42 2.05
C LEU A 65 -4.07 7.11 3.54
N GLY A 66 -3.01 6.70 4.24
CA GLY A 66 -3.09 6.19 5.61
C GLY A 66 -2.83 7.21 6.72
N GLU A 67 -2.73 8.52 6.41
CA GLU A 67 -2.20 9.54 7.34
C GLU A 67 -3.08 10.78 7.41
N PRO A 68 -4.31 10.69 7.93
CA PRO A 68 -5.22 11.83 8.00
C PRO A 68 -4.67 12.98 8.85
N ILE A 69 -3.79 12.71 9.82
CA ILE A 69 -3.16 13.74 10.65
C ILE A 69 -2.15 14.60 9.88
N GLU A 70 -1.51 14.06 8.84
CA GLU A 70 -0.58 14.80 7.98
C GLU A 70 -1.33 15.75 7.02
N ALA A 71 -2.64 15.55 6.85
CA ALA A 71 -3.50 16.40 6.03
C ALA A 71 -4.17 17.54 6.83
N ILE A 72 -3.97 17.63 8.14
CA ILE A 72 -4.53 18.72 8.96
C ILE A 72 -3.92 20.05 8.49
N GLY A 73 -4.78 21.02 8.18
CA GLY A 73 -4.41 22.30 7.56
C GLY A 73 -4.45 22.32 6.03
N ALA A 74 -4.65 21.17 5.37
CA ALA A 74 -4.78 21.03 3.93
C ALA A 74 -6.18 20.56 3.50
N GLU A 75 -7.20 20.68 4.35
CA GLU A 75 -8.53 20.07 4.15
C GLU A 75 -9.35 20.70 3.01
N LYS A 76 -8.93 21.88 2.53
CA LYS A 76 -9.62 22.65 1.49
C LYS A 76 -8.89 22.65 0.15
N VAL A 77 -7.81 21.88 0.06
CA VAL A 77 -7.01 21.71 -1.16
C VAL A 77 -7.56 20.55 -1.97
#